data_AF-A0A7G7YQL0-F1
#
_entry.id   AF-A0A7G7YQL0-F1
#
_cell.length_a   1.000
_cell.length_b   1.000
_cell.length_c   1.000
_cell.angle_alpha   90.00
_cell.angle_beta   90.00
_cell.angle_gamma   90.00
#
_symmetry.space_group_name_H-M   'P 1'
#
loop_
_entity.id
_entity.type
_entity.pdbx_description
1 polymer ?
#
loop_
_entity_poly.entity_id
_entity_poly.type
_entity_poly.pdbx_seq_one_letter_code
_entity_poly.pdbx_strand_id
1 'polypeptide(L)'
;MITSIMAVCTANQCRSPYIELQLRHALAALSPSVAHAVTICSAGTQATNGTSIHPSTARTLLEQLPSTTPDHTLFAFSNQPSSNLDQATSAPGLPDFTDDHIISTNRTLSGFRSTFLTPRLARQQDLILCATDAHRQQVVRRSPAMTHKTVVLGRLAESLRLLQGNAQIDSLATIEDTARTTTRGQPQNAVQSTPQGTASQGTSPTTYPVAHIPDLSTLLHTLPSLPGDPASFDCPDPIGRSEDFFDATAARLNRDIEPIARWIVALHTKQIHSNDTAAARE
;
A
#
# COMPACT_ATOMS: atom_id res chain seq x y z
N MET A 1 -17.07 -0.75 -4.03
CA MET A 1 -15.86 -1.57 -4.31
C MET A 1 -14.72 -0.61 -4.60
N ILE A 2 -13.50 -0.90 -4.13
CA ILE A 2 -12.35 -0.04 -4.40
C ILE A 2 -11.71 -0.50 -5.70
N THR A 3 -11.78 0.31 -6.76
CA THR A 3 -11.14 0.03 -8.05
C THR A 3 -10.10 1.09 -8.42
N SER A 4 -10.08 2.22 -7.71
CA SER A 4 -9.16 3.33 -7.94
C SER A 4 -8.57 3.88 -6.64
N ILE A 5 -7.24 3.90 -6.56
CA ILE A 5 -6.47 4.34 -5.38
C ILE A 5 -5.46 5.40 -5.79
N MET A 6 -5.32 6.45 -4.98
CA MET A 6 -4.29 7.47 -5.18
C MET A 6 -3.45 7.68 -3.92
N ALA A 7 -2.13 7.57 -4.07
CA ALA A 7 -1.19 7.99 -3.04
C ALA A 7 -0.84 9.49 -3.16
N VAL A 8 -0.74 10.21 -2.04
CA VAL A 8 -0.49 11.65 -2.02
C VAL A 8 0.64 12.04 -1.06
N CYS A 9 1.60 12.83 -1.56
CA CYS A 9 2.60 13.54 -0.76
C CYS A 9 2.80 14.99 -1.26
N THR A 10 3.91 15.65 -0.93
CA THR A 10 4.16 17.05 -1.33
C THR A 10 4.50 17.15 -2.83
N ALA A 11 5.65 16.62 -3.23
CA ALA A 11 6.24 16.83 -4.56
C ALA A 11 5.97 15.70 -5.56
N ASN A 12 5.37 14.59 -5.12
CA ASN A 12 5.18 13.37 -5.92
C ASN A 12 6.48 12.78 -6.47
N GLN A 13 7.54 12.76 -5.66
CA GLN A 13 8.87 12.26 -6.06
C GLN A 13 9.45 11.17 -5.14
N CYS A 14 9.03 11.09 -3.86
CA CYS A 14 9.56 10.12 -2.90
C CYS A 14 8.48 9.18 -2.33
N ARG A 15 7.70 9.65 -1.34
CA ARG A 15 6.74 8.82 -0.59
C ARG A 15 5.59 8.28 -1.43
N SER A 16 4.89 9.13 -2.17
CA SER A 16 3.72 8.69 -2.94
C SER A 16 4.06 7.84 -4.17
N PRO A 17 5.15 8.09 -4.94
CA PRO A 17 5.58 7.14 -5.97
C PRO A 17 5.96 5.78 -5.39
N TYR A 18 6.64 5.75 -4.23
CA TYR A 18 6.96 4.51 -3.53
C TYR A 18 5.69 3.73 -3.17
N ILE A 19 4.70 4.39 -2.56
CA ILE A 19 3.41 3.77 -2.21
C ILE A 19 2.72 3.21 -3.46
N GLU A 20 2.68 3.97 -4.57
CA GLU A 20 2.06 3.52 -5.83
C GLU A 20 2.69 2.22 -6.34
N LEU A 21 4.01 2.22 -6.53
CA LEU A 21 4.70 1.11 -7.16
C LEU A 21 4.75 -0.12 -6.25
N GLN A 22 5.01 0.08 -4.96
CA GLN A 22 5.05 -1.02 -4.00
C GLN A 22 3.66 -1.64 -3.77
N LEU A 23 2.58 -0.84 -3.70
CA LEU A 23 1.23 -1.39 -3.53
C LEU A 23 0.79 -2.18 -4.77
N ARG A 24 1.13 -1.71 -5.98
CA ARG A 24 0.90 -2.49 -7.21
C ARG A 24 1.64 -3.82 -7.18
N HIS A 25 2.92 -3.81 -6.81
CA HIS A 25 3.71 -5.03 -6.69
C HIS A 25 3.11 -5.99 -5.65
N ALA A 26 2.74 -5.49 -4.47
CA ALA A 26 2.14 -6.29 -3.41
C ALA A 26 0.80 -6.91 -3.86
N LEU A 27 -0.06 -6.16 -4.54
CA LEU A 27 -1.30 -6.72 -5.10
C LEU A 27 -1.02 -7.78 -6.16
N ALA A 28 -0.07 -7.56 -7.07
CA ALA A 28 0.29 -8.54 -8.10
C ALA A 28 0.84 -9.85 -7.49
N ALA A 29 1.64 -9.73 -6.43
CA ALA A 29 2.17 -10.89 -5.70
C ALA A 29 1.08 -11.65 -4.93
N LEU A 30 0.11 -10.95 -4.33
CA LEU A 30 -0.97 -11.58 -3.55
C LEU A 30 -2.09 -12.14 -4.43
N SER A 31 -2.48 -11.42 -5.48
CA SER A 31 -3.56 -11.81 -6.38
C SER A 31 -3.47 -11.06 -7.72
N PRO A 32 -2.99 -11.72 -8.78
CA PRO A 32 -2.92 -11.11 -10.11
C PRO A 32 -4.28 -10.59 -10.59
N SER A 33 -5.39 -11.29 -10.33
CA SER A 33 -6.72 -10.83 -10.76
C SER A 33 -7.13 -9.51 -10.11
N VAL A 34 -6.87 -9.35 -8.80
CA VAL A 34 -7.13 -8.09 -8.09
C VAL A 34 -6.19 -6.98 -8.57
N ALA A 35 -4.93 -7.29 -8.86
CA ALA A 35 -3.99 -6.32 -9.41
C ALA A 35 -4.44 -5.74 -10.76
N HIS A 36 -5.13 -6.54 -11.60
CA HIS A 36 -5.74 -6.04 -12.84
C HIS A 36 -7.04 -5.25 -12.60
N ALA A 37 -7.77 -5.54 -11.52
CA ALA A 37 -9.04 -4.88 -11.19
C ALA A 37 -8.86 -3.53 -10.46
N VAL A 38 -7.69 -3.28 -9.87
CA VAL A 38 -7.43 -2.08 -9.06
C VAL A 38 -6.37 -1.21 -9.72
N THR A 39 -6.78 -0.02 -10.15
CA THR A 39 -5.87 1.02 -10.60
C THR A 39 -5.29 1.77 -9.41
N ILE A 40 -3.97 1.86 -9.34
CA ILE A 40 -3.25 2.63 -8.33
C ILE A 40 -2.50 3.74 -9.03
N CYS A 41 -2.55 4.96 -8.51
CA CYS A 41 -1.79 6.11 -9.02
C CYS A 41 -1.24 6.94 -7.86
N SER A 42 -0.50 8.00 -8.17
CA SER A 42 -0.04 8.97 -7.18
C SER A 42 0.05 10.37 -7.74
N ALA A 43 -0.10 11.35 -6.85
CA ALA A 43 0.01 12.78 -7.14
C ALA A 43 0.60 13.55 -5.94
N GLY A 44 0.90 14.83 -6.14
CA GLY A 44 1.51 15.68 -5.12
C GLY A 44 0.76 16.98 -4.93
N THR A 45 0.62 17.43 -3.68
CA THR A 45 -0.13 18.65 -3.35
C THR A 45 0.55 19.93 -3.82
N GLN A 46 1.85 19.86 -4.12
CA GLN A 46 2.71 20.92 -4.66
C GLN A 46 3.67 20.37 -5.74
N ALA A 47 3.28 19.30 -6.45
CA ALA A 47 4.15 18.71 -7.45
C ALA A 47 4.29 19.61 -8.69
N THR A 48 5.50 19.72 -9.21
CA THR A 48 5.74 20.10 -10.61
C THR A 48 5.49 18.87 -11.48
N ASN A 49 4.73 19.01 -12.57
CA ASN A 49 4.46 17.89 -13.48
C ASN A 49 5.73 17.44 -14.22
N GLY A 50 5.85 16.14 -14.49
CA GLY A 50 6.87 15.61 -15.41
C GLY A 50 8.24 15.28 -14.80
N THR A 51 8.43 15.47 -13.50
CA THR A 51 9.68 15.09 -12.80
C THR A 51 9.75 13.57 -12.57
N SER A 52 10.95 13.00 -12.62
CA SER A 52 11.18 11.59 -12.28
C SER A 52 11.07 11.34 -10.77
N ILE A 53 11.06 10.06 -10.37
CA ILE A 53 11.22 9.65 -8.98
C ILE A 53 12.58 10.12 -8.46
N HIS A 54 12.66 10.47 -7.18
CA HIS A 54 13.91 10.83 -6.53
C HIS A 54 14.90 9.65 -6.56
N PRO A 55 16.19 9.85 -6.90
CA PRO A 55 17.16 8.78 -7.08
C PRO A 55 17.25 7.80 -5.91
N SER A 56 17.34 8.29 -4.67
CA SER A 56 17.39 7.44 -3.46
C SER A 56 16.11 6.62 -3.26
N THR A 57 14.93 7.16 -3.58
CA THR A 57 13.68 6.39 -3.56
C THR A 57 13.69 5.32 -4.66
N ALA A 58 14.15 5.67 -5.86
CA ALA A 58 14.27 4.72 -6.95
C ALA A 58 15.23 3.56 -6.60
N ARG A 59 16.36 3.87 -5.96
CA ARG A 59 17.29 2.87 -5.39
C ARG A 59 16.57 1.92 -4.42
N THR A 60 15.88 2.45 -3.41
CA THR A 60 15.16 1.61 -2.43
C THR A 60 14.12 0.72 -3.09
N LEU A 61 13.39 1.21 -4.10
CA LEU A 61 12.42 0.40 -4.85
C LEU A 61 13.12 -0.74 -5.61
N LEU A 62 14.25 -0.47 -6.27
CA LEU A 62 15.01 -1.47 -7.01
C LEU A 62 15.58 -2.57 -6.10
N GLU A 63 15.99 -2.23 -4.88
CA GLU A 63 16.50 -3.20 -3.91
C GLU A 63 15.39 -4.09 -3.32
N GLN A 64 14.17 -3.57 -3.21
CA GLN A 64 13.05 -4.25 -2.56
C GLN A 64 12.16 -5.04 -3.52
N LEU A 65 12.15 -4.70 -4.81
CA LEU A 65 11.38 -5.37 -5.85
C LEU A 65 12.27 -6.40 -6.57
N PRO A 66 12.17 -7.71 -6.27
CA PRO A 66 13.03 -8.71 -6.90
C PRO A 66 12.82 -8.79 -8.42
N SER A 67 13.91 -9.09 -9.13
CA SER A 67 14.04 -9.20 -10.59
C SER A 67 13.28 -10.36 -11.23
N THR A 68 12.03 -10.66 -10.84
CA THR A 68 11.29 -11.85 -11.33
C THR A 68 9.91 -11.58 -11.93
N THR A 69 9.59 -10.33 -12.27
CA THR A 69 8.45 -10.04 -13.16
C THR A 69 8.92 -10.06 -14.62
N PRO A 70 8.19 -10.66 -15.58
CA PRO A 70 8.59 -10.80 -17.00
C PRO A 70 8.70 -9.49 -17.80
N ASP A 71 8.91 -8.36 -17.14
CA ASP A 71 9.00 -7.00 -17.67
C ASP A 71 10.45 -6.47 -17.65
N HIS A 72 11.44 -7.35 -17.86
CA HIS A 72 12.87 -6.99 -17.83
C HIS A 72 13.33 -6.07 -18.98
N THR A 73 12.48 -5.77 -19.96
CA THR A 73 12.77 -4.71 -20.94
C THR A 73 12.72 -3.30 -20.34
N LEU A 74 12.27 -3.13 -19.10
CA LEU A 74 12.13 -1.82 -18.44
C LEU A 74 13.30 -1.39 -17.54
N PHE A 75 14.31 -2.25 -17.36
CA PHE A 75 15.40 -2.05 -16.39
C PHE A 75 16.80 -1.88 -17.01
N ALA A 76 16.92 -1.73 -18.34
CA ALA A 76 18.21 -1.43 -18.96
C ALA A 76 18.61 0.03 -18.67
N PHE A 77 19.43 0.22 -17.63
CA PHE A 77 20.27 1.41 -17.47
C PHE A 77 21.20 1.51 -18.67
N SER A 78 20.89 2.34 -19.67
CA SER A 78 21.93 2.88 -20.54
C SER A 78 22.65 4.00 -19.80
N ASN A 79 23.63 3.61 -18.97
CA ASN A 79 24.71 4.50 -18.58
C ASN A 79 25.48 4.89 -19.85
N GLN A 80 25.20 6.08 -20.38
CA GLN A 80 26.16 6.83 -21.18
C GLN A 80 26.42 8.15 -20.47
N PRO A 81 27.68 8.49 -20.16
CA PRO A 81 28.00 9.77 -19.55
C PRO A 81 27.75 10.86 -20.59
N SER A 82 26.79 11.76 -20.33
CA SER A 82 26.60 12.94 -21.18
C SER A 82 27.71 13.95 -20.92
N SER A 83 28.92 13.65 -21.40
CA SER A 83 29.89 14.68 -21.77
C SER A 83 29.42 15.29 -23.08
N ASN A 84 28.57 16.32 -23.00
CA ASN A 84 28.44 17.42 -23.96
C ASN A 84 27.32 18.35 -23.49
N LEU A 85 27.69 19.21 -22.54
CA LEU A 85 27.05 20.50 -22.33
C LEU A 85 27.44 21.35 -23.54
N ASP A 86 26.61 21.35 -24.59
CA ASP A 86 26.56 22.33 -25.70
C ASP A 86 25.97 21.68 -26.97
N GLN A 87 24.65 21.45 -26.98
CA GLN A 87 23.78 21.40 -28.18
C GLN A 87 22.36 20.99 -27.78
N ALA A 88 21.65 21.88 -27.08
CA ALA A 88 20.21 21.77 -26.88
C ALA A 88 19.51 22.74 -27.84
N THR A 89 19.49 22.40 -29.12
CA THR A 89 18.56 22.99 -30.09
C THR A 89 17.89 21.87 -30.87
N SER A 90 16.57 21.76 -30.66
CA SER A 90 15.60 21.11 -31.55
C SER A 90 15.51 19.58 -31.48
N ALA A 91 14.95 19.06 -30.39
CA ALA A 91 14.22 17.79 -30.39
C ALA A 91 12.71 18.05 -30.55
N PRO A 92 11.98 17.22 -31.32
CA PRO A 92 10.58 17.47 -31.67
C PRO A 92 9.65 17.30 -30.46
N GLY A 93 8.92 18.38 -30.14
CA GLY A 93 7.66 18.38 -29.39
C GLY A 93 7.63 17.57 -28.10
N LEU A 94 8.18 18.14 -27.02
CA LEU A 94 7.74 17.77 -25.67
C LEU A 94 6.20 17.95 -25.63
N PRO A 95 5.39 16.95 -25.22
CA PRO A 95 3.95 17.15 -25.13
C PRO A 95 3.69 18.30 -24.16
N ASP A 96 2.84 19.24 -24.59
CA ASP A 96 2.39 20.36 -23.80
C ASP A 96 1.75 19.82 -22.51
N PHE A 97 2.42 19.96 -21.37
CA PHE A 97 1.97 19.40 -20.09
C PHE A 97 0.79 20.19 -19.47
N THR A 98 0.13 21.04 -20.27
CA THR A 98 -1.09 21.77 -19.93
C THR A 98 -2.34 20.89 -19.98
N ASP A 99 -2.26 19.67 -20.51
CA ASP A 99 -3.41 18.78 -20.55
C ASP A 99 -3.51 17.93 -19.27
N ASP A 100 -4.71 17.99 -18.67
CA ASP A 100 -5.31 17.14 -17.63
C ASP A 100 -5.34 15.63 -18.04
N HIS A 101 -4.26 15.11 -18.63
CA HIS A 101 -4.19 13.76 -19.14
C HIS A 101 -4.33 12.75 -17.98
N ILE A 102 -5.14 11.73 -18.25
CA ILE A 102 -5.33 10.53 -17.45
C ILE A 102 -3.95 10.05 -16.98
N ILE A 103 -3.75 9.96 -15.67
CA ILE A 103 -2.52 9.40 -15.10
C ILE A 103 -2.34 8.01 -15.73
N SER A 104 -1.21 7.79 -16.43
CA SER A 104 -0.89 6.46 -16.96
C SER A 104 -0.99 5.44 -15.83
N THR A 105 -1.91 4.48 -15.98
CA THR A 105 -2.25 3.51 -14.93
C THR A 105 -1.23 2.37 -14.84
N ASN A 106 -0.28 2.31 -15.78
CA ASN A 106 0.78 1.30 -15.85
C ASN A 106 2.18 1.95 -15.80
N ARG A 107 2.39 2.88 -14.85
CA ARG A 107 3.70 3.52 -14.63
C ARG A 107 4.74 2.53 -14.10
N THR A 108 5.89 2.49 -14.76
CA THR A 108 7.11 1.80 -14.34
C THR A 108 8.07 2.81 -13.71
N LEU A 109 9.18 2.35 -13.10
CA LEU A 109 10.16 3.25 -12.47
C LEU A 109 10.70 4.29 -13.48
N SER A 110 11.06 3.86 -14.69
CA SER A 110 11.58 4.70 -15.78
C SER A 110 10.50 5.54 -16.46
N GLY A 111 9.27 5.01 -16.55
CA GLY A 111 8.10 5.70 -17.09
C GLY A 111 7.42 6.67 -16.12
N PHE A 112 7.82 6.67 -14.84
CA PHE A 112 7.15 7.49 -13.83
C PHE A 112 7.37 8.98 -14.08
N ARG A 113 6.29 9.75 -14.01
CA ARG A 113 6.30 11.21 -14.08
C ARG A 113 5.41 11.77 -12.99
N SER A 114 5.94 12.72 -12.24
CA SER A 114 5.21 13.40 -11.17
C SER A 114 3.98 14.12 -11.72
N THR A 115 2.93 14.16 -10.91
CA THR A 115 1.64 14.74 -11.26
C THR A 115 1.13 15.61 -10.12
N PHE A 116 0.68 16.82 -10.45
CA PHE A 116 0.03 17.74 -9.52
C PHE A 116 -1.36 17.24 -9.15
N LEU A 117 -1.68 17.30 -7.86
CA LEU A 117 -2.97 16.89 -7.34
C LEU A 117 -4.05 17.94 -7.67
N THR A 118 -4.92 17.62 -8.64
CA THR A 118 -6.12 18.42 -8.93
C THR A 118 -7.35 17.86 -8.20
N PRO A 119 -8.36 18.70 -7.87
CA PRO A 119 -9.62 18.23 -7.30
C PRO A 119 -10.39 17.27 -8.22
N ARG A 120 -10.15 17.32 -9.53
CA ARG A 120 -10.74 16.41 -10.51
C ARG A 120 -10.15 15.01 -10.36
N LEU A 121 -8.82 14.90 -10.39
CA LEU A 121 -8.11 13.63 -10.23
C LEU A 121 -8.46 12.95 -8.90
N ALA A 122 -8.48 13.70 -7.79
CA ALA A 122 -8.83 13.18 -6.48
C ALA A 122 -10.30 12.70 -6.39
N ARG A 123 -11.23 13.36 -7.09
CA ARG A 123 -12.64 12.96 -7.09
C ARG A 123 -12.88 11.61 -7.76
N GLN A 124 -12.05 11.25 -8.74
CA GLN A 124 -12.16 10.00 -9.49
C GLN A 124 -11.74 8.76 -8.68
N GLN A 125 -11.14 8.93 -7.50
CA GLN A 125 -10.61 7.83 -6.70
C GLN A 125 -11.64 7.31 -5.71
N ASP A 126 -11.61 6.02 -5.41
CA ASP A 126 -12.39 5.41 -4.32
C ASP A 126 -11.66 5.54 -2.98
N LEU A 127 -10.33 5.62 -3.01
CA LEU A 127 -9.46 5.75 -1.84
C LEU A 127 -8.25 6.64 -2.10
N ILE A 128 -7.98 7.57 -1.19
CA ILE A 128 -6.82 8.47 -1.21
C ILE A 128 -5.97 8.19 0.02
N LEU A 129 -4.74 7.71 -0.21
CA LEU A 129 -3.73 7.38 0.79
C LEU A 129 -2.72 8.52 0.93
N CYS A 130 -2.85 9.30 1.99
CA CYS A 130 -1.97 10.43 2.29
C CYS A 130 -0.74 9.97 3.08
N ALA A 131 0.43 10.50 2.74
CA ALA A 131 1.66 10.22 3.47
C ALA A 131 1.63 10.81 4.90
N THR A 132 0.91 11.91 5.13
CA THR A 132 0.79 12.55 6.44
C THR A 132 -0.60 13.15 6.65
N ASP A 133 -0.97 13.51 7.87
CA ASP A 133 -2.22 14.22 8.15
C ASP A 133 -2.25 15.61 7.50
N ALA A 134 -1.12 16.31 7.43
CA ALA A 134 -1.04 17.59 6.71
C ALA A 134 -1.45 17.45 5.23
N HIS A 135 -1.04 16.37 4.55
CA HIS A 135 -1.50 16.08 3.20
C HIS A 135 -2.99 15.77 3.16
N ARG A 136 -3.50 14.96 4.10
CA ARG A 136 -4.93 14.66 4.22
C ARG A 136 -5.76 15.93 4.34
N GLN A 137 -5.35 16.86 5.19
CA GLN A 137 -6.02 18.15 5.33
C GLN A 137 -5.93 18.99 4.06
N GLN A 138 -4.80 18.97 3.33
CA GLN A 138 -4.68 19.66 2.04
C GLN A 138 -5.66 19.10 0.99
N VAL A 139 -5.85 17.78 0.93
CA VAL A 139 -6.84 17.14 0.04
C VAL A 139 -8.26 17.55 0.44
N VAL A 140 -8.62 17.44 1.71
CA VAL A 140 -9.95 17.76 2.23
C VAL A 140 -10.29 19.24 2.06
N ARG A 141 -9.33 20.15 2.27
CA ARG A 141 -9.51 21.59 2.04
C ARG A 141 -9.82 21.91 0.58
N ARG A 142 -9.26 21.17 -0.38
CA ARG A 142 -9.56 21.34 -1.81
C ARG A 142 -10.99 20.88 -2.16
N SER A 143 -11.51 19.89 -1.46
CA SER A 143 -12.90 19.46 -1.58
C SER A 143 -13.35 18.66 -0.35
N PRO A 144 -14.24 19.23 0.49
CA PRO A 144 -14.74 18.55 1.69
C PRO A 144 -15.45 17.22 1.39
N ALA A 145 -15.98 17.07 0.17
CA ALA A 145 -16.61 15.83 -0.30
C ALA A 145 -15.64 14.63 -0.35
N MET A 146 -14.32 14.83 -0.30
CA MET A 146 -13.33 13.74 -0.30
C MET A 146 -13.06 13.16 1.10
N THR A 147 -13.63 13.73 2.17
CA THR A 147 -13.35 13.33 3.56
C THR A 147 -13.55 11.84 3.81
N HIS A 148 -14.63 11.26 3.27
CA HIS A 148 -15.02 9.86 3.44
C HIS A 148 -14.18 8.87 2.61
N LYS A 149 -13.10 9.34 1.97
CA LYS A 149 -12.19 8.49 1.19
C LYS A 149 -10.73 8.91 1.32
N THR A 150 -10.41 9.85 2.20
CA THR A 150 -9.05 10.38 2.37
C THR A 150 -8.50 10.02 3.75
N VAL A 151 -7.47 9.19 3.79
CA VAL A 151 -6.87 8.65 5.01
C VAL A 151 -5.35 8.80 5.02
N VAL A 152 -4.75 8.87 6.20
CA VAL A 152 -3.30 8.73 6.35
C VAL A 152 -2.94 7.25 6.25
N LEU A 153 -1.94 6.91 5.42
CA LEU A 153 -1.51 5.53 5.17
C LEU A 153 -1.27 4.77 6.48
N GLY A 154 -0.45 5.33 7.39
CA GLY A 154 -0.10 4.70 8.65
C GLY A 154 -1.28 4.46 9.57
N ARG A 155 -2.31 5.34 9.54
CA ARG A 155 -3.52 5.16 10.35
C ARG A 155 -4.37 4.00 9.84
N LEU A 156 -4.57 3.92 8.51
CA LEU A 156 -5.31 2.82 7.91
C LEU A 156 -4.60 1.48 8.18
N ALA A 157 -3.27 1.45 8.00
CA ALA A 157 -2.46 0.27 8.27
C ALA A 157 -2.58 -0.18 9.73
N GLU A 158 -2.54 0.76 10.68
CA GLU A 158 -2.68 0.44 12.10
C GLU A 158 -4.06 -0.10 12.45
N SER A 159 -5.12 0.54 11.94
CA SER A 159 -6.48 0.04 12.15
C SER A 159 -6.66 -1.39 11.65
N LEU A 160 -6.06 -1.73 10.51
CA LEU A 160 -6.09 -3.09 9.97
C LEU A 160 -5.28 -4.07 10.83
N ARG A 161 -4.11 -3.67 11.33
CA ARG A 161 -3.28 -4.51 12.23
C ARG A 161 -3.99 -4.81 13.54
N LEU A 162 -4.64 -3.81 14.17
CA LEU A 162 -5.39 -4.01 15.40
C LEU A 162 -6.55 -4.99 15.20
N LEU A 163 -7.28 -4.89 14.09
CA LEU A 163 -8.35 -5.83 13.77
C LEU A 163 -7.83 -7.26 13.54
N GLN A 164 -6.66 -7.42 12.92
CA GLN A 164 -5.99 -8.72 12.78
C GLN A 164 -5.57 -9.30 14.13
N GLY A 165 -4.96 -8.50 14.99
CA GLY A 165 -4.53 -8.91 16.33
C GLY A 165 -5.72 -9.33 17.20
N ASN A 166 -6.80 -8.56 17.18
CA ASN A 166 -8.02 -8.89 17.94
C ASN A 166 -8.67 -10.18 17.45
N ALA A 167 -8.75 -10.40 16.13
CA ALA A 167 -9.29 -11.64 15.59
C ALA A 167 -8.47 -12.88 15.97
N GLN A 168 -7.15 -12.74 16.12
CA GLN A 168 -6.29 -13.81 16.64
C GLN A 168 -6.53 -14.06 18.14
N ILE A 169 -6.71 -13.01 18.95
CA ILE A 169 -7.02 -13.13 20.39
C ILE A 169 -8.38 -13.81 20.61
N ASP A 170 -9.43 -13.40 19.89
CA ASP A 170 -10.77 -14.00 20.00
C ASP A 170 -10.77 -15.49 19.61
N SER A 171 -9.97 -15.85 18.61
CA SER A 171 -9.79 -17.25 18.19
C SER A 171 -9.09 -18.08 19.27
N LEU A 172 -8.07 -17.54 19.94
CA LEU A 172 -7.36 -18.22 21.04
C LEU A 172 -8.24 -18.33 22.30
N ALA A 173 -8.98 -17.28 22.66
CA ALA A 173 -9.90 -17.30 23.79
C ALA A 173 -11.03 -18.33 23.61
N THR A 174 -11.54 -18.49 22.38
CA THR A 174 -12.56 -19.51 22.05
C THR A 174 -12.01 -20.94 22.19
N ILE A 175 -10.74 -21.17 21.85
CA ILE A 175 -10.07 -22.47 22.04
C ILE A 175 -9.92 -22.79 23.52
N GLU A 176 -9.54 -21.81 24.36
CA GLU A 176 -9.41 -22.01 25.80
C GLU A 176 -10.75 -22.30 26.49
N ASP A 177 -11.84 -21.66 26.06
CA ASP A 177 -13.18 -21.88 26.63
C ASP A 177 -13.78 -23.24 26.20
N THR A 178 -13.46 -23.68 24.99
CA THR A 178 -13.78 -25.04 24.50
C THR A 178 -12.97 -26.12 25.25
N ALA A 179 -11.69 -25.83 25.57
CA ALA A 179 -10.84 -26.72 26.34
C ALA A 179 -11.28 -26.84 27.82
N ARG A 180 -11.85 -25.79 28.40
CA ARG A 180 -12.43 -25.81 29.76
C ARG A 180 -13.76 -26.57 29.85
N THR A 181 -14.50 -26.68 28.75
CA THR A 181 -15.76 -27.45 28.70
C THR A 181 -15.52 -28.96 28.53
N THR A 182 -14.31 -29.38 28.12
CA THR A 182 -14.00 -30.80 27.82
C THR A 182 -13.24 -31.53 28.94
N THR A 183 -12.90 -30.87 30.05
CA THR A 183 -12.14 -31.47 31.16
C THR A 183 -13.00 -31.77 32.40
N ARG A 184 -13.87 -32.78 32.30
CA ARG A 184 -14.32 -33.57 33.46
C ARG A 184 -14.13 -35.06 33.17
N GLY A 185 -12.88 -35.52 33.28
CA GLY A 185 -12.49 -36.92 33.11
C GLY A 185 -10.96 -37.10 33.20
N GLN A 186 -10.46 -37.30 34.42
CA GLN A 186 -9.08 -37.67 34.79
C GLN A 186 -8.75 -39.16 34.43
N PRO A 187 -7.52 -39.70 34.64
CA PRO A 187 -6.16 -39.26 34.28
C PRO A 187 -5.22 -40.42 33.80
N GLN A 188 -3.90 -40.12 33.63
CA GLN A 188 -2.70 -41.01 33.59
C GLN A 188 -2.33 -41.60 32.20
N ASN A 189 -1.11 -41.45 31.65
CA ASN A 189 0.20 -41.84 32.21
C ASN A 189 1.38 -41.36 31.32
N ALA A 190 2.58 -41.49 31.87
CA ALA A 190 3.94 -41.13 31.45
C ALA A 190 4.35 -41.27 29.96
N VAL A 191 5.37 -40.48 29.53
CA VAL A 191 6.77 -40.92 29.27
C VAL A 191 7.58 -39.78 28.64
N GLN A 192 8.86 -39.67 29.06
CA GLN A 192 9.90 -38.77 28.57
C GLN A 192 10.29 -39.00 27.09
N SER A 193 10.59 -37.93 26.35
CA SER A 193 11.70 -37.89 25.36
C SER A 193 12.00 -36.47 24.86
N THR A 194 13.24 -36.04 25.04
CA THR A 194 13.94 -35.03 24.20
C THR A 194 14.27 -35.65 22.83
N PRO A 195 14.33 -34.89 21.71
CA PRO A 195 15.57 -34.15 21.39
C PRO A 195 15.40 -32.80 20.65
N GLN A 196 16.54 -32.10 20.58
CA GLN A 196 16.84 -30.88 19.81
C GLN A 196 16.37 -30.90 18.36
N GLY A 197 15.99 -29.72 17.85
CA GLY A 197 15.81 -29.43 16.43
C GLY A 197 15.48 -27.97 16.20
N THR A 198 16.51 -27.16 15.95
CA THR A 198 16.37 -25.79 15.43
C THR A 198 15.81 -25.87 14.02
N ALA A 199 14.50 -25.68 13.88
CA ALA A 199 13.83 -25.53 12.60
C ALA A 199 13.37 -24.08 12.44
N SER A 200 13.97 -23.43 11.44
CA SER A 200 13.63 -22.15 10.87
C SER A 200 12.13 -22.01 10.71
N GLN A 201 11.53 -21.04 11.41
CA GLN A 201 10.13 -20.68 11.22
C GLN A 201 9.99 -20.04 9.84
N GLY A 202 9.56 -20.84 8.87
CA GLY A 202 8.87 -20.34 7.70
C GLY A 202 7.59 -19.66 8.16
N THR A 203 7.56 -18.33 8.10
CA THR A 203 6.35 -17.53 8.30
C THR A 203 5.34 -17.92 7.22
N SER A 204 4.39 -18.78 7.57
CA SER A 204 3.21 -19.06 6.75
C SER A 204 2.43 -17.76 6.51
N PRO A 205 1.79 -17.59 5.34
CA PRO A 205 1.03 -16.39 5.02
C PRO A 205 -0.12 -16.27 6.03
N THR A 206 -0.11 -15.23 6.85
CA THR A 206 -1.17 -14.97 7.83
C THR A 206 -2.43 -14.58 7.07
N THR A 207 -3.27 -15.57 6.79
CA THR A 207 -4.62 -15.43 6.23
C THR A 207 -5.46 -14.56 7.16
N TYR A 208 -6.20 -13.59 6.62
CA TYR A 208 -7.20 -12.85 7.38
C TYR A 208 -8.23 -13.81 7.97
N PRO A 209 -8.44 -13.85 9.30
CA PRO A 209 -9.54 -14.61 9.87
C PRO A 209 -10.86 -14.04 9.34
N VAL A 210 -11.66 -14.91 8.72
CA VAL A 210 -12.81 -14.59 7.85
C VAL A 210 -14.08 -14.20 8.63
N ALA A 211 -13.98 -13.66 9.84
CA ALA A 211 -15.19 -13.32 10.62
C ALA A 211 -15.90 -12.07 10.06
N HIS A 212 -15.17 -10.98 9.76
CA HIS A 212 -15.74 -9.78 9.15
C HIS A 212 -14.66 -8.93 8.47
N ILE A 213 -14.58 -8.97 7.13
CA ILE A 213 -13.73 -8.04 6.38
C ILE A 213 -14.40 -6.66 6.44
N PRO A 214 -13.82 -5.66 7.14
CA PRO A 214 -14.43 -4.36 7.30
C PRO A 214 -14.41 -3.61 5.96
N ASP A 215 -15.49 -2.89 5.67
CA ASP A 215 -15.49 -1.94 4.55
C ASP A 215 -14.73 -0.65 4.91
N LEU A 216 -14.49 0.19 3.90
CA LEU A 216 -13.76 1.44 4.08
C LEU A 216 -14.48 2.38 5.06
N SER A 217 -15.81 2.48 5.01
CA SER A 217 -16.59 3.31 5.92
C SER A 217 -16.39 2.90 7.39
N THR A 218 -16.41 1.60 7.67
CA THR A 218 -16.19 1.05 9.00
C THR A 218 -14.82 1.44 9.53
N LEU A 219 -13.78 1.27 8.70
CA LEU A 219 -12.42 1.67 9.07
C LEU A 219 -12.32 3.17 9.32
N LEU A 220 -12.93 3.99 8.46
CA LEU A 220 -12.93 5.45 8.61
C LEU A 220 -13.55 5.93 9.91
N HIS A 221 -14.59 5.25 10.40
CA HIS A 221 -15.21 5.56 11.68
C HIS A 221 -14.35 5.19 12.89
N THR A 222 -13.48 4.19 12.77
CA THR A 222 -12.58 3.77 13.86
C THR A 222 -11.26 4.55 13.86
N LEU A 223 -10.85 5.12 12.73
CA LEU A 223 -9.58 5.85 12.63
C LEU A 223 -9.38 6.92 13.71
N PRO A 224 -10.36 7.79 14.07
CA PRO A 224 -10.16 8.82 15.09
C PRO A 224 -9.81 8.28 16.48
N SER A 225 -10.24 7.06 16.79
CA SER A 225 -10.08 6.42 18.11
C SER A 225 -8.81 5.58 18.22
N LEU A 226 -7.92 5.59 17.22
CA LEU A 226 -6.67 4.85 17.28
C LEU A 226 -5.78 5.35 18.43
N PRO A 227 -5.21 4.43 19.23
CA PRO A 227 -4.31 4.81 20.32
C PRO A 227 -3.00 5.36 19.75
N GLY A 228 -2.39 6.30 20.48
CA GLY A 228 -1.10 6.90 20.13
C GLY A 228 -1.20 8.32 19.56
N ASP A 229 -0.04 8.98 19.46
CA ASP A 229 0.07 10.32 18.89
C ASP A 229 -0.30 10.30 17.40
N PRO A 230 -1.26 11.12 16.92
CA PRO A 230 -1.59 11.26 15.51
C PRO A 230 -0.38 11.45 14.60
N ALA A 231 0.65 12.19 15.05
CA ALA A 231 1.86 12.45 14.27
C ALA A 231 2.74 11.20 14.09
N SER A 232 2.64 10.20 14.98
CA SER A 232 3.40 8.94 14.86
C SER A 232 3.01 8.10 13.63
N PHE A 233 1.82 8.35 13.09
CA PHE A 233 1.31 7.72 11.87
C PHE A 233 1.78 8.40 10.58
N ASP A 234 2.39 9.58 10.67
CA ASP A 234 2.89 10.30 9.52
C ASP A 234 4.16 9.64 8.97
N CYS A 235 4.19 9.46 7.65
CA CYS A 235 5.38 9.01 6.95
C CYS A 235 6.39 10.15 6.86
N PRO A 236 7.58 10.01 7.46
CA PRO A 236 8.59 11.08 7.50
C PRO A 236 9.05 11.45 6.09
N ASP A 237 9.37 12.72 5.86
CA ASP A 237 9.88 13.18 4.56
C ASP A 237 11.39 12.92 4.45
N PRO A 238 11.85 12.06 3.52
CA PRO A 238 13.26 11.74 3.41
C PRO A 238 14.07 12.76 2.59
N ILE A 239 13.43 13.72 1.91
CA ILE A 239 14.13 14.69 1.06
C ILE A 239 15.15 15.49 1.90
N GLY A 240 16.39 15.56 1.41
CA GLY A 240 17.50 16.23 2.08
C GLY A 240 18.08 15.48 3.27
N ARG A 241 17.72 14.20 3.46
CA ARG A 241 18.24 13.32 4.53
C ARG A 241 19.20 12.26 3.95
N SER A 242 19.84 11.49 4.84
CA SER A 242 20.78 10.44 4.46
C SER A 242 20.11 9.25 3.78
N GLU A 243 20.89 8.42 3.08
CA GLU A 243 20.41 7.16 2.47
C GLU A 243 19.79 6.20 3.51
N ASP A 244 20.40 6.08 4.69
CA ASP A 244 19.81 5.29 5.80
C ASP A 244 18.42 5.77 6.19
N PHE A 245 18.16 7.08 6.07
CA PHE A 245 16.83 7.64 6.35
C PHE A 245 15.83 7.31 5.23
N PHE A 246 16.29 7.25 3.97
CA PHE A 246 15.48 6.71 2.87
C PHE A 246 15.15 5.23 3.10
N ASP A 247 16.11 4.42 3.53
CA ASP A 247 15.90 3.01 3.83
C ASP A 247 14.91 2.82 4.98
N ALA A 248 15.06 3.58 6.07
CA ALA A 248 14.12 3.56 7.19
C ALA A 248 12.70 3.99 6.78
N THR A 249 12.59 4.99 5.89
CA THR A 249 11.31 5.44 5.33
C THR A 249 10.68 4.36 4.46
N ALA A 250 11.46 3.70 3.58
CA ALA A 250 11.02 2.59 2.74
C ALA A 250 10.54 1.40 3.59
N ALA A 251 11.30 1.01 4.62
CA ALA A 251 10.92 -0.06 5.54
C ALA A 251 9.61 0.25 6.29
N ARG A 252 9.40 1.51 6.70
CA ARG A 252 8.12 1.96 7.29
C ARG A 252 6.98 1.86 6.28
N LEU A 253 7.17 2.35 5.05
CA LEU A 253 6.16 2.28 4.00
C LEU A 253 5.79 0.83 3.68
N ASN A 254 6.75 -0.09 3.56
CA ASN A 254 6.49 -1.52 3.35
C ASN A 254 5.61 -2.12 4.44
N ARG A 255 5.93 -1.81 5.71
CA ARG A 255 5.15 -2.26 6.88
C ARG A 255 3.70 -1.77 6.86
N ASP A 256 3.46 -0.56 6.36
CA ASP A 256 2.13 0.04 6.30
C ASP A 256 1.35 -0.39 5.04
N ILE A 257 2.03 -0.64 3.92
CA ILE A 257 1.43 -1.09 2.65
C ILE A 257 0.92 -2.52 2.75
N GLU A 258 1.68 -3.41 3.41
CA GLU A 258 1.36 -4.85 3.49
C GLU A 258 -0.08 -5.15 3.98
N PRO A 259 -0.54 -4.66 5.16
CA PRO A 259 -1.90 -4.92 5.60
C PRO A 259 -2.95 -4.34 4.63
N ILE A 260 -2.69 -3.17 4.04
CA ILE A 260 -3.61 -2.53 3.09
C ILE A 260 -3.76 -3.38 1.82
N ALA A 261 -2.65 -3.86 1.26
CA ALA A 261 -2.64 -4.71 0.06
C ALA A 261 -3.48 -5.98 0.28
N ARG A 262 -3.22 -6.68 1.40
CA ARG A 262 -3.99 -7.89 1.71
C ARG A 262 -5.48 -7.55 1.93
N TRP A 263 -5.81 -6.43 2.59
CA TRP A 263 -7.20 -6.04 2.85
C TRP A 263 -7.97 -5.78 1.53
N ILE A 264 -7.33 -5.12 0.56
CA ILE A 264 -7.90 -4.90 -0.77
C ILE A 264 -8.20 -6.25 -1.46
N VAL A 265 -7.26 -7.20 -1.42
CA VAL A 265 -7.48 -8.55 -1.96
C VAL A 265 -8.67 -9.22 -1.29
N ALA A 266 -8.72 -9.19 0.05
CA ALA A 266 -9.81 -9.80 0.80
C ALA A 266 -11.19 -9.20 0.43
N LEU A 267 -11.29 -7.87 0.29
CA LEU A 267 -12.52 -7.19 -0.15
C LEU A 267 -12.99 -7.67 -1.52
N HIS A 268 -12.07 -7.80 -2.47
CA HIS A 268 -12.39 -8.26 -3.82
C HIS A 268 -12.78 -9.73 -3.84
N THR A 269 -12.05 -10.59 -3.13
CA THR A 269 -12.37 -12.02 -3.02
C THR A 269 -13.76 -12.23 -2.42
N LYS A 270 -14.12 -11.52 -1.34
CA LYS A 270 -15.47 -11.62 -0.73
C LYS A 270 -16.58 -11.26 -1.72
N GLN A 271 -16.37 -10.24 -2.55
CA GLN A 271 -17.39 -9.80 -3.50
C GLN A 271 -17.59 -10.82 -4.64
N ILE A 272 -16.51 -11.42 -5.16
CA ILE A 272 -16.60 -12.44 -6.21
C ILE A 272 -17.47 -13.63 -5.73
N HIS A 273 -17.20 -14.15 -4.53
CA HIS A 273 -17.99 -15.24 -3.95
C HIS A 273 -19.45 -14.86 -3.72
N SER A 274 -19.72 -13.62 -3.31
CA SER A 274 -21.10 -13.12 -3.14
C SER A 274 -21.86 -13.03 -4.47
N ASN A 275 -21.17 -12.70 -5.57
CA ASN A 275 -21.80 -12.61 -6.89
C ASN A 275 -22.06 -14.01 -7.48
N ASP A 276 -21.11 -14.94 -7.33
CA ASP A 276 -21.27 -16.33 -7.83
C ASP A 276 -22.40 -17.07 -7.11
N THR A 277 -22.54 -16.87 -5.80
CA THR A 277 -23.63 -17.48 -5.01
C THR A 277 -25.01 -16.87 -5.33
N ALA A 278 -25.07 -15.61 -5.74
CA ALA A 278 -26.30 -14.99 -6.23
C ALA A 278 -26.68 -15.54 -7.62
N ALA A 279 -25.71 -15.65 -8.53
CA ALA A 279 -25.93 -16.17 -9.89
C ALA A 279 -26.32 -17.66 -9.91
N ALA A 280 -25.87 -18.48 -8.96
CA ALA A 280 -26.24 -19.89 -8.85
C ALA A 280 -27.66 -20.14 -8.29
N ARG A 281 -28.37 -19.09 -7.85
CA ARG A 281 -29.73 -19.17 -7.29
C ARG A 281 -30.83 -18.68 -8.25
N GLU A 282 -30.45 -18.14 -9.40
CA GLU A 282 -31.33 -17.78 -10.52
C GLU A 282 -31.39 -18.92 -11.55
#